data_AF-A0A5K0ZNJ8-F1
#
_entry.id   AF-A0A5K0ZNJ8-F1
#
_cell.length_a   1.000
_cell.length_b   1.000
_cell.length_c   1.000
_cell.angle_alpha   90.00
_cell.angle_beta   90.00
_cell.angle_gamma   90.00
#
_symmetry.space_group_name_H-M   'P 1'
#
loop_
_entity.id
_entity.type
_entity.pdbx_description
1 polymer ?
#
loop_
_entity_poly.entity_id
_entity_poly.type
_entity_poly.pdbx_seq_one_letter_code
_entity_poly.pdbx_strand_id
1 'polypeptide(L)'
;GLRRYVHSVVNQTALDLRRLGEIGVGRIGVLGLGPIGCIPLSTRTLARSSCIDLLNQDAVYHNTLLHQAVDEINDHFRHRSLVAVLDVYDTLLSMVDGRNKL
;
A
#
# COMPACT_ATOMS: atom_id res chain seq x y z
N GLY A 1 14.16 9.35 -8.89
CA GLY A 1 14.48 8.00 -8.36
C GLY A 1 13.26 7.41 -7.71
N LEU A 2 13.15 6.08 -7.69
CA LEU A 2 11.94 5.36 -7.28
C LEU A 2 11.41 5.75 -5.89
N ARG A 3 12.27 5.88 -4.87
CA ARG A 3 11.84 6.32 -3.53
C ARG A 3 11.18 7.70 -3.49
N ARG A 4 11.65 8.66 -4.29
CA ARG A 4 11.01 9.99 -4.40
C ARG A 4 9.62 9.86 -5.04
N TYR A 5 9.49 8.97 -6.02
CA TYR A 5 8.20 8.70 -6.65
C TYR A 5 7.24 8.04 -5.67
N VAL A 6 7.68 7.06 -4.88
CA VAL A 6 6.88 6.45 -3.79
C VAL A 6 6.36 7.51 -2.82
N HIS A 7 7.22 8.42 -2.35
CA HIS A 7 6.83 9.56 -1.52
C HIS A 7 5.73 10.43 -2.18
N SER A 8 5.89 10.75 -3.46
CA SER A 8 4.90 11.53 -4.21
C SER A 8 3.56 10.82 -4.32
N VAL A 9 3.56 9.50 -4.53
CA VAL A 9 2.35 8.69 -4.60
C VAL A 9 1.62 8.69 -3.26
N VAL A 10 2.34 8.40 -2.17
CA VAL A 10 1.74 8.39 -0.81
C VAL A 10 1.20 9.76 -0.43
N ASN A 11 1.93 10.84 -0.73
CA ASN A 11 1.44 12.20 -0.47
C ASN A 11 0.16 12.51 -1.24
N GLN A 12 0.08 12.14 -2.52
CA GLN A 12 -1.14 12.36 -3.30
C GLN A 12 -2.30 11.52 -2.75
N THR A 13 -2.06 10.25 -2.42
CA THR A 13 -3.08 9.39 -1.80
C THR A 13 -3.57 9.97 -0.48
N ALA A 14 -2.69 10.51 0.35
CA ALA A 14 -3.06 11.17 1.60
C ALA A 14 -3.94 12.40 1.39
N LEU A 15 -3.64 13.22 0.37
CA LEU A 15 -4.48 14.37 -0.01
C LEU A 15 -5.88 13.92 -0.46
N ASP A 16 -5.96 12.86 -1.27
CA ASP A 16 -7.23 12.33 -1.75
C ASP A 16 -8.08 11.78 -0.59
N LEU A 17 -7.46 11.06 0.35
CA LEU A 17 -8.12 10.54 1.54
C LEU A 17 -8.63 11.65 2.47
N ARG A 18 -7.83 12.70 2.68
CA ARG A 18 -8.26 13.89 3.45
C ARG A 18 -9.48 14.53 2.82
N ARG A 19 -9.46 14.73 1.49
CA ARG A 19 -10.58 15.31 0.76
C ARG A 19 -11.85 14.48 0.88
N LEU A 20 -11.74 13.14 0.81
CA LEU A 20 -12.88 12.25 1.03
C LEU A 20 -13.46 12.40 2.46
N GLY A 21 -12.59 12.53 3.47
CA GLY A 21 -13.01 12.83 4.84
C GLY A 21 -13.72 14.19 4.98
N GLU A 22 -13.20 15.23 4.33
CA GLU A 22 -13.76 16.59 4.35
C GLU A 22 -15.16 16.68 3.72
N ILE A 23 -15.43 15.90 2.67
CA ILE A 23 -16.76 15.83 2.03
C ILE A 23 -17.72 14.88 2.77
N GLY A 24 -17.32 14.32 3.90
CA GLY A 24 -18.20 13.54 4.79
C GLY A 24 -18.21 12.03 4.56
N VAL A 25 -17.24 11.46 3.83
CA VAL A 25 -17.12 9.99 3.73
C VAL A 25 -16.72 9.42 5.10
N GLY A 26 -17.61 8.64 5.70
CA GLY A 26 -17.44 8.17 7.08
C GLY A 26 -16.46 7.00 7.27
N ARG A 27 -16.27 6.14 6.26
CA ARG A 27 -15.34 5.00 6.32
C ARG A 27 -14.68 4.78 4.97
N ILE A 28 -13.35 4.62 4.95
CA ILE A 28 -12.55 4.47 3.74
C ILE A 28 -11.59 3.30 3.92
N GLY A 29 -11.66 2.32 3.02
CA GLY A 29 -10.63 1.29 2.89
C GLY A 29 -9.66 1.66 1.78
N VAL A 30 -8.38 1.81 2.10
CA VAL A 30 -7.32 2.05 1.11
C VAL A 30 -6.47 0.79 0.99
N LEU A 31 -6.22 0.33 -0.22
CA LEU A 31 -5.37 -0.85 -0.44
C LEU A 31 -3.91 -0.49 -0.20
N GLY A 32 -3.21 -1.30 0.60
CA GLY A 32 -1.76 -1.35 0.56
C GLY A 32 -1.25 -1.85 -0.79
N LEU A 33 0.01 -1.58 -1.11
CA LEU A 33 0.67 -2.10 -2.29
C LEU A 33 1.03 -3.58 -2.08
N GLY A 34 0.61 -4.43 -3.02
CA GLY A 34 0.98 -5.85 -3.02
C GLY A 34 2.47 -6.09 -3.28
N PRO A 35 2.94 -7.36 -3.23
CA PRO A 35 4.33 -7.70 -3.48
C PRO A 35 4.66 -7.57 -4.97
N ILE A 36 4.94 -6.36 -5.44
CA ILE A 36 5.21 -6.04 -6.86
C ILE A 36 6.44 -6.74 -7.43
N GLY A 37 7.33 -7.28 -6.59
CA GLY A 37 8.42 -8.13 -7.02
C GLY A 37 7.98 -9.51 -7.48
N CYS A 38 6.78 -9.95 -7.09
CA CYS A 38 6.23 -11.27 -7.40
C CYS A 38 5.25 -11.27 -8.58
N ILE A 39 4.88 -10.11 -9.13
CA ILE A 39 3.91 -10.07 -10.25
C ILE A 39 4.56 -10.57 -11.56
N PRO A 40 3.78 -11.22 -12.46
CA PRO A 40 4.32 -11.77 -13.71
C PRO A 40 5.05 -10.75 -14.59
N LEU A 41 4.61 -9.48 -14.56
CA LEU A 41 5.25 -8.42 -15.32
C LEU A 41 6.70 -8.19 -14.86
N SER A 42 6.94 -8.12 -13.55
CA SER A 42 8.27 -7.90 -12.97
C SER A 42 9.19 -9.09 -13.20
N THR A 43 8.72 -10.31 -12.92
CA THR A 43 9.52 -11.54 -13.03
C THR A 43 9.88 -11.87 -14.48
N ARG A 44 8.94 -11.71 -15.43
CA ARG A 44 9.21 -11.91 -16.86
C ARG A 44 10.18 -10.88 -17.43
N THR A 45 10.02 -9.60 -17.07
CA THR A 45 10.88 -8.53 -17.59
C THR A 45 12.33 -8.71 -17.16
N LEU A 46 12.56 -9.27 -15.97
CA LEU A 46 13.90 -9.50 -15.41
C LEU A 46 14.36 -10.95 -15.52
N ALA A 47 13.64 -11.79 -16.29
CA ALA A 47 13.91 -13.22 -16.48
C ALA A 47 14.18 -13.98 -15.15
N ARG A 48 13.43 -13.64 -14.10
CA ARG A 48 13.53 -14.29 -12.77
C ARG A 48 12.46 -15.35 -12.60
N SER A 49 12.84 -16.47 -12.00
CA SER A 49 11.93 -17.53 -11.55
C SER A 49 11.37 -17.28 -10.14
N SER A 50 11.95 -16.34 -9.39
CA SER A 50 11.56 -15.95 -8.04
C SER A 50 11.13 -14.48 -7.99
N CYS A 51 10.50 -14.09 -6.88
CA CYS A 51 10.23 -12.68 -6.60
C CYS A 51 11.52 -11.83 -6.61
N ILE A 52 11.36 -10.55 -6.93
CA ILE A 52 12.44 -9.56 -6.89
C ILE A 52 12.38 -8.82 -5.56
N ASP A 53 13.31 -9.13 -4.65
CA ASP A 53 13.33 -8.59 -3.28
C ASP A 53 13.38 -7.07 -3.24
N LEU A 54 14.16 -6.45 -4.11
CA LEU A 54 14.28 -4.98 -4.16
C LEU A 54 12.93 -4.31 -4.40
N LEU A 55 12.12 -4.84 -5.33
CA LEU A 55 10.80 -4.30 -5.63
C LEU A 55 9.82 -4.57 -4.47
N ASN A 56 9.95 -5.71 -3.81
CA ASN A 56 9.15 -6.02 -2.61
C ASN A 56 9.52 -5.11 -1.42
N GLN A 57 10.80 -4.76 -1.24
CA GLN A 57 11.25 -3.79 -0.24
C GLN A 57 10.68 -2.40 -0.52
N ASP A 58 10.60 -1.98 -1.78
CA ASP A 58 9.98 -0.71 -2.16
C ASP A 58 8.46 -0.72 -1.91
N ALA A 59 7.78 -1.88 -2.06
CA ALA A 59 6.38 -2.01 -1.67
C ALA A 59 6.15 -1.94 -0.16
N VAL A 60 7.00 -2.61 0.63
CA VAL A 60 6.96 -2.49 2.10
C VAL A 60 7.21 -1.04 2.51
N TYR A 61 8.18 -0.37 1.88
CA TYR A 61 8.47 1.03 2.13
C TYR A 61 7.29 1.95 1.81
N HIS A 62 6.61 1.75 0.67
CA HIS A 62 5.36 2.44 0.35
C HIS A 62 4.30 2.24 1.44
N ASN A 63 4.07 0.99 1.86
CA ASN A 63 3.03 0.66 2.84
C ASN A 63 3.31 1.26 4.21
N THR A 64 4.57 1.27 4.65
CA THR A 64 4.98 1.96 5.88
C THR A 64 4.61 3.44 5.85
N LEU A 65 4.91 4.13 4.75
CA LEU A 65 4.55 5.55 4.60
C LEU A 65 3.03 5.75 4.51
N LEU A 66 2.31 4.85 3.84
CA LEU A 66 0.85 4.91 3.75
C LEU A 66 0.19 4.76 5.13
N HIS A 67 0.67 3.82 5.96
CA HIS A 67 0.20 3.66 7.33
C HIS A 67 0.43 4.93 8.15
N GLN A 68 1.63 5.51 8.10
CA GLN A 68 1.93 6.78 8.78
C GLN A 68 0.98 7.91 8.35
N ALA A 69 0.75 8.05 7.05
CA ALA A 69 -0.17 9.07 6.54
C ALA A 69 -1.62 8.84 6.97
N VAL A 70 -2.08 7.58 7.03
CA VAL A 70 -3.42 7.21 7.50
C VAL A 70 -3.59 7.49 9.00
N ASP A 71 -2.59 7.20 9.81
CA ASP A 71 -2.61 7.49 11.25
C ASP A 71 -2.74 9.00 11.49
N GLU A 72 -1.94 9.82 10.79
CA GLU A 72 -2.02 11.28 10.84
C GLU A 72 -3.40 11.83 10.42
N ILE A 73 -4.03 11.19 9.42
CA ILE A 73 -5.37 11.57 8.94
C ILE A 73 -6.43 11.25 10.00
N ASN A 74 -6.38 10.05 10.58
CA ASN A 74 -7.33 9.61 11.59
C ASN A 74 -7.26 10.48 12.86
N ASP A 75 -6.05 10.90 13.25
CA ASP A 75 -5.82 11.85 14.34
C ASP A 75 -6.43 13.23 14.03
N HIS A 76 -6.26 13.72 12.80
CA HIS A 76 -6.80 15.01 12.37
C HIS A 76 -8.34 15.05 12.43
N PHE A 77 -9.01 13.99 11.97
CA PHE A 77 -10.47 13.93 11.96
C PHE A 77 -11.09 13.54 13.30
N ARG A 78 -10.28 13.24 14.34
CA ARG A 78 -10.74 12.71 15.64
C ARG A 78 -11.70 11.52 15.45
N HIS A 79 -11.36 10.62 14.53
CA HIS A 79 -12.16 9.44 14.16
C HIS A 79 -13.55 9.71 13.55
N ARG A 80 -13.87 10.95 13.12
CA ARG A 80 -15.11 11.24 12.40
C ARG A 80 -15.15 10.63 11.00
N SER A 81 -13.99 10.50 10.37
CA SER A 81 -13.76 9.64 9.21
C SER A 81 -12.76 8.57 9.65
N LEU A 82 -13.07 7.30 9.36
CA LEU A 82 -12.20 6.18 9.67
C LEU A 82 -11.54 5.70 8.38
N VAL A 83 -10.23 5.87 8.28
CA VAL A 83 -9.42 5.32 7.18
C VAL A 83 -8.68 4.10 7.68
N ALA A 84 -8.79 2.98 6.95
CA ALA A 84 -8.07 1.75 7.24
C ALA A 84 -7.26 1.30 6.02
N VAL A 85 -6.00 0.94 6.25
CA VAL A 85 -5.17 0.29 5.23
C VAL A 85 -5.54 -1.19 5.19
N LEU A 86 -5.87 -1.69 4.01
CA LEU A 86 -6.14 -3.10 3.77
C LEU A 86 -4.84 -3.80 3.37
N ASP A 87 -4.46 -4.83 4.11
CA ASP A 87 -3.21 -5.57 3.89
C ASP A 87 -3.33 -6.52 2.68
N VAL A 88 -3.05 -5.95 1.51
CA VAL A 88 -2.94 -6.69 0.26
C VAL A 88 -1.57 -7.36 0.13
N TYR A 89 -0.54 -6.87 0.84
CA TYR A 89 0.81 -7.38 0.71
C TYR A 89 0.92 -8.81 1.23
N ASP A 90 0.60 -9.03 2.51
CA ASP A 90 0.71 -10.36 3.11
C ASP A 90 -0.32 -11.32 2.52
N THR A 91 -1.52 -10.82 2.22
CA THR A 91 -2.57 -11.61 1.56
C THR A 91 -2.05 -12.21 0.25
N LEU A 92 -1.52 -11.40 -0.66
CA LEU A 92 -1.05 -11.88 -1.96
C LEU A 92 0.27 -12.68 -1.84
N LEU A 93 1.16 -12.29 -0.94
CA LEU A 93 2.42 -13.01 -0.74
C LEU A 93 2.16 -14.43 -0.21
N SER A 94 1.18 -14.61 0.68
CA SER A 94 0.79 -15.93 1.19
C SER A 94 0.27 -16.86 0.08
N MET A 95 -0.49 -16.31 -0.87
CA MET A 95 -0.99 -17.04 -2.05
C MET A 95 0.15 -17.45 -2.98
N VAL A 96 1.12 -16.56 -3.22
CA VAL A 96 2.31 -16.85 -4.02
C VAL A 96 3.15 -17.96 -3.37
N ASP A 97 3.30 -17.91 -2.05
CA ASP A 97 4.08 -18.90 -1.29
C ASP A 97 3.34 -20.23 -1.08
N GLY A 98 2.12 -20.38 -1.61
CA GLY A 98 1.29 -21.57 -1.41
C GLY A 98 0.86 -21.80 0.06
N ARG A 99 1.07 -20.81 0.92
CA ARG A 99 0.61 -20.80 2.32
C ARG A 99 -0.79 -20.22 2.33
N ASN A 100 -1.79 -20.99 1.87
CA ASN A 100 -3.19 -20.58 1.95
C ASN A 100 -3.57 -20.31 3.41
N LYS A 101 -3.51 -19.06 3.83
CA LYS A 101 -4.15 -18.53 5.04
C LYS A 101 -5.46 -17.87 4.62
N LEU A 102 -6.43 -18.69 4.25
CA LEU A 102 -7.84 -18.29 4.20
C LEU A 102 -8.52 -18.84 5.45
#